data_AF-A0A9Q0X0H9-F1
#
_entry.id   AF-A0A9Q0X0H9-F1
#
_cell.length_a   1.000
_cell.length_b   1.000
_cell.length_c   1.000
_cell.angle_alpha   90.00
_cell.angle_beta   90.00
_cell.angle_gamma   90.00
#
_symmetry.space_group_name_H-M   'P 1'
#
loop_
_entity.id
_entity.type
_entity.pdbx_description
1 polymer ?
#
loop_
_entity_poly.entity_id
_entity_poly.type
_entity_poly.pdbx_seq_one_letter_code
_entity_poly.pdbx_strand_id
1 'polypeptide(L)'
;MVHQYIKEGGFELNVSLGTALVDMYAKCGQLEQSRELFDSMKEKDVISWNVMISGYGLHGDAKSAMEVFQQMELSNVKPNAITFLSLLSACTHAGYVDEGKQLFGRMQYYSIKPNLKHFACMADLLGRSGNLQEAEELVQSMPICPDGGVWGTLLSACKIHNEFEIGIRVATCAIESDPENDGYYIMLSNIYGCMGKWDEAERTRELMKERGVAKRAGWSAV
;
A
#
# COMPACT_ATOMS: atom_id res chain seq x y z
N MET A 1 -32.10 -6.68 -4.93
CA MET A 1 -32.87 -6.34 -6.16
C MET A 1 -32.15 -6.76 -7.45
N VAL A 2 -30.93 -6.29 -7.76
CA VAL A 2 -30.25 -6.66 -9.04
C VAL A 2 -29.92 -8.16 -9.12
N HIS A 3 -29.34 -8.75 -8.08
CA HIS A 3 -29.06 -10.21 -8.03
C HIS A 3 -30.33 -11.07 -8.13
N GLN A 4 -31.43 -10.61 -7.53
CA GLN A 4 -32.73 -11.30 -7.58
C GLN A 4 -33.35 -11.21 -8.98
N TYR A 5 -33.26 -10.07 -9.65
CA TYR A 5 -33.71 -9.88 -11.02
C TYR A 5 -32.95 -10.76 -12.03
N ILE A 6 -31.65 -10.96 -11.82
CA ILE A 6 -30.82 -11.85 -12.66
C ILE A 6 -31.22 -13.32 -12.47
N LYS A 7 -31.46 -13.76 -11.22
CA LYS A 7 -31.96 -15.10 -10.90
C LYS A 7 -33.36 -15.36 -11.47
N GLU A 8 -34.28 -14.40 -11.30
CA GLU A 8 -35.67 -14.49 -11.79
C GLU A 8 -35.75 -14.41 -13.32
N GLY A 9 -34.82 -13.71 -13.97
CA GLY A 9 -34.74 -13.61 -15.43
C GLY A 9 -34.10 -14.81 -16.13
N GLY A 10 -33.61 -15.81 -15.39
CA GLY A 10 -32.97 -17.02 -15.97
C GLY A 10 -31.63 -16.75 -16.68
N PHE A 11 -30.98 -15.62 -16.41
CA PHE A 11 -29.69 -15.30 -17.00
C PHE A 11 -28.58 -16.10 -16.30
N GLU A 12 -27.82 -16.88 -17.07
CA GLU A 12 -26.57 -17.45 -16.54
C GLU A 12 -25.58 -16.32 -16.24
N LEU A 13 -25.06 -16.32 -15.01
CA LEU A 13 -23.97 -15.43 -14.61
C LEU A 13 -22.71 -15.85 -15.36
N ASN A 14 -22.43 -15.19 -16.48
CA ASN A 14 -21.11 -15.27 -17.10
C ASN A 14 -20.07 -14.60 -16.17
N VAL A 15 -18.79 -14.94 -16.37
CA VAL A 15 -17.69 -14.49 -15.49
C VAL A 15 -17.67 -12.97 -15.32
N SER A 16 -17.90 -12.21 -16.39
CA SER A 16 -17.87 -10.75 -16.35
C SER A 16 -18.99 -10.14 -15.50
N LEU A 17 -20.24 -10.60 -15.68
CA LEU A 17 -21.37 -10.12 -14.89
C LEU A 17 -21.25 -10.54 -13.42
N GLY A 18 -20.84 -11.78 -13.16
CA GLY A 18 -20.58 -12.26 -11.80
C GLY A 18 -19.52 -11.40 -11.10
N THR A 19 -18.39 -11.16 -11.78
CA THR A 19 -17.30 -10.33 -11.24
C THR A 19 -17.75 -8.90 -10.93
N ALA A 20 -18.54 -8.27 -11.80
CA ALA A 20 -19.02 -6.91 -11.57
C ALA A 20 -19.97 -6.80 -10.36
N LEU A 21 -20.82 -7.81 -10.15
CA LEU A 21 -21.72 -7.84 -9.01
C LEU A 21 -20.99 -8.14 -7.70
N VAL A 22 -20.00 -9.05 -7.71
CA VAL A 22 -19.12 -9.31 -6.56
C VAL A 22 -18.41 -8.00 -6.17
N ASP A 23 -17.83 -7.28 -7.13
CA ASP A 23 -17.16 -6.00 -6.88
C ASP A 23 -18.10 -4.95 -6.29
N MET A 24 -19.31 -4.84 -6.82
CA MET A 24 -20.33 -3.92 -6.30
C MET A 24 -20.70 -4.24 -4.85
N TYR A 25 -21.00 -5.51 -4.54
CA TYR A 25 -21.34 -5.93 -3.18
C TYR A 25 -20.19 -5.70 -2.20
N ALA A 26 -18.96 -6.06 -2.57
CA ALA A 26 -17.78 -5.85 -1.75
C ALA A 26 -17.55 -4.35 -1.43
N LYS A 27 -17.67 -3.47 -2.43
CA LYS A 27 -17.54 -2.01 -2.26
C LYS A 27 -18.64 -1.41 -1.39
N CYS A 28 -19.82 -2.01 -1.36
CA CYS A 28 -20.91 -1.61 -0.47
C CYS A 28 -20.78 -2.19 0.96
N GLY A 29 -19.70 -2.90 1.29
CA GLY A 29 -19.51 -3.54 2.59
C GLY A 29 -20.37 -4.80 2.78
N GLN A 30 -21.04 -5.27 1.73
CA GLN A 30 -21.87 -6.47 1.73
C GLN A 30 -21.01 -7.69 1.39
N LEU A 31 -20.02 -7.97 2.23
CA LEU A 31 -19.00 -8.99 1.99
C LEU A 31 -19.56 -10.42 1.96
N GLU A 32 -20.58 -10.72 2.78
CA GLU A 32 -21.24 -12.02 2.77
C GLU A 32 -21.93 -12.27 1.42
N GLN A 33 -22.71 -11.30 0.92
CA GLN A 33 -23.36 -11.40 -0.38
C GLN A 33 -22.35 -11.49 -1.53
N SER A 34 -21.26 -10.71 -1.44
CA SER A 34 -20.14 -10.78 -2.38
C SER A 34 -19.55 -12.18 -2.41
N ARG A 35 -19.31 -12.78 -1.24
CA ARG A 35 -18.71 -14.11 -1.09
C ARG A 35 -19.63 -15.21 -1.60
N GLU A 36 -20.91 -15.19 -1.22
CA GLU A 36 -21.91 -16.15 -1.72
C GLU A 36 -22.01 -16.12 -3.24
N LEU A 37 -22.03 -14.92 -3.83
CA LEU A 37 -22.09 -14.77 -5.28
C LEU A 37 -20.82 -15.31 -5.93
N PHE A 38 -19.65 -14.94 -5.41
CA PHE A 38 -18.37 -15.44 -5.89
C PHE A 38 -18.32 -16.97 -5.85
N ASP A 39 -18.67 -17.59 -4.72
CA ASP A 39 -18.66 -19.05 -4.57
C ASP A 39 -19.62 -19.73 -5.56
N SER A 40 -20.77 -19.11 -5.86
CA SER A 40 -21.75 -19.63 -6.82
C SER A 40 -21.31 -19.58 -8.30
N MET A 41 -20.26 -18.82 -8.65
CA MET A 41 -19.76 -18.74 -10.02
C MET A 41 -19.13 -20.07 -10.46
N LYS A 42 -19.63 -20.66 -11.55
CA LYS A 42 -19.08 -21.92 -12.12
C LYS A 42 -17.65 -21.75 -12.63
N GLU A 43 -17.38 -20.61 -13.27
CA GLU A 43 -16.07 -20.25 -13.81
C GLU A 43 -15.56 -19.00 -13.09
N LYS A 44 -14.26 -18.98 -12.79
CA LYS A 44 -13.58 -17.88 -12.10
C LYS A 44 -12.24 -17.64 -12.77
N ASP A 45 -12.02 -16.43 -13.26
CA ASP A 45 -10.74 -15.99 -13.80
C ASP A 45 -9.95 -15.16 -12.77
N VAL A 46 -8.72 -14.79 -13.11
CA VAL A 46 -7.85 -13.96 -12.26
C VAL A 46 -8.51 -12.65 -11.80
N ILE A 47 -9.41 -12.08 -12.60
CA ILE A 47 -10.09 -10.83 -12.29
C ILE A 47 -11.11 -11.06 -11.17
N SER A 48 -11.94 -12.11 -11.29
CA SER A 48 -12.91 -12.47 -10.26
C SER A 48 -12.27 -12.77 -8.90
N TRP A 49 -11.13 -13.50 -8.89
CA TRP A 49 -10.35 -13.75 -7.68
C TRP A 49 -9.81 -12.45 -7.08
N ASN A 50 -9.22 -11.58 -7.91
CA ASN A 50 -8.67 -10.30 -7.47
C ASN A 50 -9.74 -9.39 -6.87
N VAL A 51 -10.95 -9.37 -7.43
CA VAL A 51 -12.08 -8.60 -6.88
C VAL A 51 -12.40 -9.08 -5.47
N MET A 52 -12.53 -10.39 -5.26
CA MET A 52 -12.86 -10.92 -3.93
C MET A 52 -11.74 -10.66 -2.91
N ILE A 53 -10.47 -10.87 -3.29
CA ILE A 53 -9.29 -10.58 -2.45
C ILE A 53 -9.23 -9.10 -2.08
N SER A 54 -9.43 -8.21 -3.07
CA SER A 54 -9.42 -6.76 -2.86
C SER A 54 -10.59 -6.31 -1.99
N GLY A 55 -11.75 -6.96 -2.14
CA GLY A 55 -12.92 -6.73 -1.30
C GLY A 55 -12.61 -6.93 0.17
N TYR A 56 -12.06 -8.09 0.54
CA TYR A 56 -11.63 -8.34 1.92
C TYR A 56 -10.53 -7.37 2.38
N GLY A 57 -9.55 -7.09 1.50
CA GLY A 57 -8.46 -6.16 1.81
C GLY A 57 -8.92 -4.73 2.09
N LEU A 58 -9.95 -4.23 1.39
CA LEU A 58 -10.53 -2.90 1.62
C LEU A 58 -11.14 -2.77 3.02
N HIS A 59 -11.66 -3.87 3.56
CA HIS A 59 -12.28 -3.90 4.89
C HIS A 59 -11.32 -4.41 5.98
N GLY A 60 -10.01 -4.48 5.69
CA GLY A 60 -8.98 -4.87 6.66
C GLY A 60 -8.98 -6.36 7.04
N ASP A 61 -9.75 -7.20 6.35
CA ASP A 61 -9.81 -8.64 6.62
C ASP A 61 -8.72 -9.39 5.86
N ALA A 62 -7.47 -9.23 6.31
CA ALA A 62 -6.32 -9.89 5.72
C ALA A 62 -6.44 -11.42 5.75
N LYS A 63 -7.06 -11.98 6.79
CA LYS A 63 -7.22 -13.43 6.94
C LYS A 63 -8.08 -14.00 5.81
N SER A 64 -9.28 -13.46 5.62
CA SER A 64 -10.17 -13.91 4.54
C SER A 64 -9.59 -13.63 3.16
N ALA A 65 -8.86 -12.52 2.98
CA ALA A 65 -8.14 -12.24 1.73
C ALA A 65 -7.10 -13.33 1.41
N MET A 66 -6.33 -13.77 2.41
CA MET A 66 -5.36 -14.86 2.25
C MET A 66 -6.01 -16.23 2.04
N GLU A 67 -7.15 -16.50 2.68
CA GLU A 67 -7.93 -17.72 2.44
C GLU A 67 -8.43 -17.80 0.97
N VAL A 68 -8.93 -16.69 0.43
CA VAL A 68 -9.33 -16.60 -0.99
C VAL A 68 -8.11 -16.77 -1.90
N PHE A 69 -6.97 -16.18 -1.56
CA PHE A 69 -5.73 -16.38 -2.31
C PHE A 69 -5.28 -17.85 -2.31
N GLN A 70 -5.34 -18.54 -1.17
CA GLN A 70 -5.02 -19.98 -1.11
C GLN A 70 -5.97 -20.80 -2.00
N GLN A 71 -7.27 -20.47 -2.02
CA GLN A 71 -8.24 -21.12 -2.91
C GLN A 71 -7.97 -20.84 -4.39
N MET A 72 -7.50 -19.64 -4.74
CA MET A 72 -7.06 -19.29 -6.09
C MET A 72 -5.93 -20.20 -6.56
N GLU A 73 -4.95 -20.45 -5.68
CA GLU A 73 -3.82 -21.35 -5.96
C GLU A 73 -4.26 -22.80 -6.15
N LEU A 74 -5.11 -23.30 -5.25
CA LEU A 74 -5.68 -24.66 -5.35
C LEU A 74 -6.51 -24.85 -6.62
N SER A 75 -7.07 -23.76 -7.15
CA SER A 75 -7.81 -23.72 -8.42
C SER A 75 -6.88 -23.58 -9.64
N ASN A 76 -5.56 -23.62 -9.45
CA ASN A 76 -4.54 -23.44 -10.49
C ASN A 76 -4.63 -22.10 -11.26
N VAL A 77 -5.22 -21.08 -10.65
CA VAL A 77 -5.25 -19.73 -11.23
C VAL A 77 -4.02 -18.96 -10.78
N LYS A 78 -3.19 -18.52 -11.74
CA LYS A 78 -1.95 -17.80 -11.40
C LYS A 78 -2.26 -16.39 -10.87
N PRO A 79 -1.71 -16.00 -9.71
CA PRO A 79 -1.81 -14.63 -9.23
C PRO A 79 -1.04 -13.66 -10.12
N ASN A 80 -1.41 -12.39 -10.04
CA ASN A 80 -0.73 -11.31 -10.74
C ASN A 80 -0.37 -10.16 -9.77
N ALA A 81 0.22 -9.09 -10.30
CA ALA A 81 0.61 -7.93 -9.51
C ALA A 81 -0.56 -7.31 -8.72
N ILE A 82 -1.80 -7.37 -9.25
CA ILE A 82 -2.97 -6.83 -8.55
C ILE A 82 -3.30 -7.73 -7.35
N THR A 83 -3.20 -9.06 -7.50
CA THR A 83 -3.41 -10.01 -6.40
C THR A 83 -2.51 -9.67 -5.19
N PHE A 84 -1.21 -9.53 -5.44
CA PHE A 84 -0.24 -9.24 -4.38
C PHE A 84 -0.41 -7.85 -3.80
N LEU A 85 -0.70 -6.83 -4.61
CA LEU A 85 -0.98 -5.50 -4.08
C LEU A 85 -2.16 -5.52 -3.09
N SER A 86 -3.24 -6.22 -3.44
CA SER A 86 -4.42 -6.31 -2.56
C SER A 86 -4.13 -7.05 -1.26
N LEU A 87 -3.34 -8.13 -1.32
CA LEU A 87 -2.91 -8.88 -0.13
C LEU A 87 -2.00 -8.04 0.77
N LEU A 88 -1.00 -7.36 0.21
CA LEU A 88 -0.09 -6.49 0.97
C LEU A 88 -0.84 -5.31 1.60
N SER A 89 -1.79 -4.72 0.87
CA SER A 89 -2.66 -3.69 1.42
C SER A 89 -3.47 -4.23 2.59
N ALA A 90 -4.04 -5.43 2.49
CA ALA A 90 -4.76 -6.05 3.59
C ALA A 90 -3.86 -6.27 4.83
N CYS A 91 -2.64 -6.78 4.63
CA CYS A 91 -1.65 -6.94 5.71
C CYS A 91 -1.28 -5.59 6.35
N THR A 92 -1.15 -4.52 5.55
CA THR A 92 -0.87 -3.16 6.04
C THR A 92 -1.96 -2.67 7.00
N HIS A 93 -3.23 -2.90 6.65
CA HIS A 93 -4.36 -2.50 7.50
C HIS A 93 -4.51 -3.38 8.74
N ALA A 94 -4.20 -4.68 8.64
CA ALA A 94 -4.29 -5.63 9.75
C ALA A 94 -3.05 -5.65 10.66
N GLY A 95 -1.94 -5.02 10.27
CA GLY A 95 -0.67 -5.06 10.98
C GLY A 95 0.07 -6.42 10.88
N TYR A 96 -0.22 -7.20 9.83
CA TYR A 96 0.33 -8.55 9.62
C TYR A 96 1.69 -8.48 8.94
N VAL A 97 2.72 -8.13 9.72
CA VAL A 97 4.08 -7.86 9.23
C VAL A 97 4.72 -9.10 8.61
N ASP A 98 4.66 -10.24 9.29
CA ASP A 98 5.34 -11.46 8.85
C ASP A 98 4.68 -12.02 7.59
N GLU A 99 3.35 -12.03 7.52
CA GLU A 99 2.60 -12.43 6.34
C GLU A 99 2.85 -11.48 5.17
N GLY A 100 2.90 -10.17 5.42
CA GLY A 100 3.25 -9.18 4.40
C GLY A 100 4.63 -9.44 3.78
N LYS A 101 5.64 -9.71 4.61
CA LYS A 101 7.00 -10.08 4.16
C LYS A 101 7.00 -11.37 3.34
N GLN A 102 6.31 -12.41 3.82
CA GLN A 102 6.20 -13.68 3.11
C GLN A 102 5.53 -13.50 1.74
N LEU A 103 4.43 -12.76 1.68
CA LEU A 103 3.70 -12.45 0.45
C LEU A 103 4.56 -11.65 -0.54
N PHE A 104 5.28 -10.63 -0.07
CA PHE A 104 6.18 -9.85 -0.90
C PHE A 104 7.29 -10.73 -1.51
N GLY A 105 7.90 -11.61 -0.70
CA GLY A 105 8.89 -12.58 -1.20
C GLY A 105 8.31 -13.57 -2.22
N ARG A 106 7.07 -14.03 -2.02
CA ARG A 106 6.38 -14.94 -2.94
C ARG A 106 6.13 -14.34 -4.32
N MET A 107 6.15 -13.01 -4.48
CA MET A 107 6.04 -12.39 -5.81
C MET A 107 7.13 -12.90 -6.78
N GLN A 108 8.35 -13.11 -6.27
CA GLN A 108 9.46 -13.65 -7.07
C GLN A 108 9.17 -15.07 -7.58
N TYR A 109 8.53 -15.91 -6.76
CA TYR A 109 8.15 -17.28 -7.14
C TYR A 109 7.18 -17.29 -8.34
N TYR A 110 6.27 -16.32 -8.43
CA TYR A 110 5.39 -16.16 -9.60
C TYR A 110 6.00 -15.32 -10.73
N SER A 111 7.29 -14.97 -10.64
CA SER A 111 7.97 -14.08 -11.60
C SER A 111 7.30 -12.71 -11.73
N ILE A 112 6.68 -12.22 -10.65
CA ILE A 112 6.05 -10.89 -10.58
C ILE A 112 7.08 -9.91 -10.02
N LYS A 113 7.41 -8.88 -10.80
CA LYS A 113 8.28 -7.80 -10.35
C LYS A 113 7.47 -6.82 -9.48
N PRO A 114 7.91 -6.53 -8.24
CA PRO A 114 7.29 -5.48 -7.44
C PRO A 114 7.39 -4.13 -8.15
N ASN A 115 6.29 -3.38 -8.11
CA ASN A 115 6.25 -1.98 -8.55
C ASN A 115 6.16 -1.05 -7.33
N LEU A 116 6.20 0.27 -7.58
CA LEU A 116 6.17 1.30 -6.54
C LEU A 116 5.04 1.11 -5.51
N LYS A 117 3.84 0.67 -5.93
CA LYS A 117 2.71 0.46 -5.01
C LYS A 117 2.96 -0.69 -4.03
N HIS A 118 3.64 -1.75 -4.46
CA HIS A 118 3.98 -2.87 -3.56
C HIS A 118 5.00 -2.42 -2.51
N PHE A 119 6.02 -1.66 -2.93
CA PHE A 119 7.00 -1.07 -2.01
C PHE A 119 6.35 -0.09 -1.05
N ALA A 120 5.42 0.75 -1.51
CA ALA A 120 4.68 1.67 -0.66
C ALA A 120 3.88 0.94 0.42
N CYS A 121 3.16 -0.14 0.09
CA CYS A 121 2.47 -0.96 1.09
C CYS A 121 3.43 -1.56 2.11
N MET A 122 4.57 -2.10 1.66
CA MET A 122 5.56 -2.68 2.57
C MET A 122 6.23 -1.64 3.47
N ALA A 123 6.58 -0.45 2.93
CA ALA A 123 7.12 0.65 3.71
C ALA A 123 6.12 1.17 4.75
N ASP A 124 4.83 1.24 4.40
CA ASP A 124 3.75 1.61 5.33
C ASP A 124 3.56 0.56 6.43
N LEU A 125 3.49 -0.72 6.06
CA LEU A 125 3.39 -1.84 7.01
C LEU A 125 4.55 -1.85 8.01
N LEU A 126 5.80 -1.80 7.52
CA LEU A 126 6.99 -1.80 8.38
C LEU A 126 7.09 -0.52 9.23
N GLY A 127 6.76 0.63 8.63
CA GLY A 127 6.77 1.92 9.30
C GLY A 127 5.81 1.97 10.48
N ARG A 128 4.54 1.57 10.28
CA ARG A 128 3.52 1.57 11.35
C ARG A 128 3.82 0.60 12.47
N SER A 129 4.51 -0.50 12.17
CA SER A 129 4.90 -1.52 13.16
C SER A 129 6.20 -1.18 13.90
N GLY A 130 6.88 -0.08 13.55
CA GLY A 130 8.14 0.33 14.17
C GLY A 130 9.37 -0.40 13.63
N ASN A 131 9.24 -1.23 12.59
CA ASN A 131 10.34 -1.94 11.92
C ASN A 131 11.11 -0.99 10.98
N LEU A 132 11.54 0.18 11.47
CA LEU A 132 12.04 1.27 10.64
C LEU A 132 13.37 0.98 9.95
N GLN A 133 14.24 0.20 10.59
CA GLN A 133 15.50 -0.24 9.99
C GLN A 133 15.25 -1.09 8.74
N GLU A 134 14.33 -2.06 8.83
CA GLU A 134 13.95 -2.90 7.69
C GLU A 134 13.21 -2.07 6.61
N ALA A 135 12.43 -1.07 7.04
CA ALA A 135 11.72 -0.19 6.13
C ALA A 135 12.70 0.68 5.32
N GLU A 136 13.75 1.19 5.95
CA GLU A 136 14.85 1.91 5.28
C GLU A 136 15.59 1.00 4.30
N GLU A 137 15.99 -0.21 4.73
CA GLU A 137 16.69 -1.19 3.89
C GLU A 137 15.86 -1.58 2.66
N LEU A 138 14.55 -1.78 2.85
CA LEU A 138 13.63 -2.07 1.76
C LEU A 138 13.63 -0.94 0.73
N VAL A 139 13.52 0.31 1.16
CA VAL A 139 13.47 1.47 0.26
C VAL A 139 14.81 1.69 -0.46
N GLN A 140 15.94 1.48 0.23
CA GLN A 140 17.26 1.52 -0.39
C GLN A 140 17.49 0.39 -1.41
N SER A 141 16.84 -0.77 -1.22
CA SER A 141 16.92 -1.90 -2.16
C SER A 141 16.03 -1.75 -3.40
N MET A 142 15.22 -0.69 -3.48
CA MET A 142 14.26 -0.52 -4.57
C MET A 142 14.97 -0.38 -5.92
N PRO A 143 14.58 -1.16 -6.95
CA PRO A 143 15.10 -1.00 -8.31
C PRO A 143 14.48 0.20 -9.06
N ILE A 144 13.60 0.96 -8.40
CA ILE A 144 12.84 2.08 -8.92
C ILE A 144 12.98 3.23 -7.91
N CYS A 145 13.09 4.47 -8.40
CA CYS A 145 13.17 5.64 -7.51
C CYS A 145 11.90 5.73 -6.62
N PRO A 146 12.04 5.83 -5.29
CA PRO A 146 10.89 6.05 -4.40
C PRO A 146 10.26 7.42 -4.66
N ASP A 147 8.94 7.52 -4.47
CA ASP A 147 8.20 8.77 -4.66
C ASP A 147 7.90 9.48 -3.33
N GLY A 148 7.21 10.62 -3.44
CA GLY A 148 6.66 11.38 -2.31
C GLY A 148 5.89 10.54 -1.30
N GLY A 149 5.11 9.56 -1.77
CA GLY A 149 4.32 8.70 -0.92
C GLY A 149 5.18 7.79 -0.05
N VAL A 150 6.15 7.10 -0.64
CA VAL A 150 7.07 6.20 0.09
C VAL A 150 7.89 6.98 1.10
N TRP A 151 8.51 8.09 0.68
CA TRP A 151 9.32 8.92 1.58
C TRP A 151 8.50 9.54 2.70
N GLY A 152 7.33 10.09 2.40
CA GLY A 152 6.44 10.69 3.39
C GLY A 152 5.99 9.70 4.46
N THR A 153 5.65 8.47 4.06
CA THR A 153 5.27 7.38 4.97
C THR A 153 6.41 7.02 5.93
N LEU A 154 7.63 6.78 5.42
CA LEU A 154 8.78 6.44 6.27
C LEU A 154 9.14 7.56 7.24
N LEU A 155 9.18 8.81 6.77
CA LEU A 155 9.54 9.94 7.63
C LEU A 155 8.49 10.20 8.71
N SER A 156 7.21 10.05 8.37
CA SER A 156 6.12 10.11 9.35
C SER A 156 6.30 9.02 10.40
N ALA A 157 6.61 7.80 9.99
CA ALA A 157 6.84 6.69 10.91
C ALA A 157 8.07 6.93 11.82
N CYS A 158 9.18 7.44 11.28
CA CYS A 158 10.36 7.84 12.07
C CYS A 158 10.01 8.84 13.17
N LYS A 159 9.16 9.83 12.86
CA LYS A 159 8.67 10.80 13.83
C LYS A 159 7.78 10.14 14.90
N ILE A 160 6.88 9.24 14.51
CA ILE A 160 5.96 8.55 15.44
C ILE A 160 6.73 7.68 16.43
N HIS A 161 7.76 6.98 15.97
CA HIS A 161 8.56 6.06 16.79
C HIS A 161 9.79 6.73 17.44
N ASN A 162 9.98 8.04 17.26
CA ASN A 162 11.15 8.80 17.74
C ASN A 162 12.52 8.28 17.26
N GLU A 163 12.54 7.61 16.10
CA GLU A 163 13.77 7.12 15.46
C GLU A 163 14.38 8.22 14.57
N PHE A 164 14.85 9.29 15.22
CA PHE A 164 15.30 10.51 14.53
C PHE A 164 16.55 10.30 13.66
N GLU A 165 17.46 9.40 14.05
CA GLU A 165 18.66 9.11 13.26
C GLU A 165 18.32 8.43 11.92
N ILE A 166 17.35 7.51 11.91
CA ILE A 166 16.80 6.94 10.67
C ILE A 166 16.10 8.05 9.87
N GLY A 167 15.29 8.87 10.55
CA GLY A 167 14.58 9.99 9.94
C GLY A 167 15.49 10.99 9.21
N ILE A 168 16.67 11.29 9.76
CA ILE A 168 17.67 12.15 9.11
C ILE A 168 18.19 11.51 7.82
N ARG A 169 18.57 10.23 7.87
CA ARG A 169 19.07 9.50 6.67
C ARG A 169 18.01 9.45 5.58
N VAL A 170 16.80 9.02 5.93
CA VAL A 170 15.66 8.95 5.01
C VAL A 170 15.37 10.32 4.39
N ALA A 171 15.36 11.40 5.19
CA ALA A 171 15.05 12.73 4.68
C ALA A 171 16.15 13.26 3.75
N THR A 172 17.41 12.94 4.06
CA THR A 172 18.55 13.29 3.21
C THR A 172 18.44 12.59 1.85
N CYS A 173 18.19 11.29 1.84
CA CYS A 173 17.95 10.54 0.59
C CYS A 173 16.74 11.09 -0.19
N ALA A 174 15.66 11.46 0.50
CA ALA A 174 14.47 12.04 -0.14
C ALA A 174 14.81 13.38 -0.83
N ILE A 175 15.55 14.27 -0.15
CA ILE A 175 16.04 15.55 -0.71
C ILE A 175 16.97 15.33 -1.91
N GLU A 176 17.83 14.33 -1.87
CA GLU A 176 18.70 13.99 -2.99
C GLU A 176 17.91 13.48 -4.20
N SER A 177 16.83 12.74 -3.96
CA SER A 177 15.98 12.18 -5.02
C SER A 177 15.06 13.20 -5.69
N ASP A 178 14.54 14.16 -4.94
CA ASP A 178 13.70 15.26 -5.44
C ASP A 178 14.02 16.57 -4.67
N PRO A 179 15.07 17.29 -5.12
CA PRO A 179 15.53 18.51 -4.47
C PRO A 179 14.53 19.67 -4.49
N GLU A 180 13.48 19.62 -5.31
CA GLU A 180 12.49 20.70 -5.42
C GLU A 180 11.34 20.57 -4.41
N ASN A 181 11.29 19.45 -3.68
CA ASN A 181 10.25 19.17 -2.71
C ASN A 181 10.52 19.84 -1.36
N ASP A 182 9.83 20.93 -1.09
CA ASP A 182 9.93 21.70 0.16
C ASP A 182 9.56 20.86 1.41
N GLY A 183 8.68 19.88 1.25
CA GLY A 183 8.22 19.00 2.31
C GLY A 183 9.37 18.25 3.01
N TYR A 184 10.36 17.77 2.26
CA TYR A 184 11.48 17.00 2.84
C TYR A 184 12.41 17.88 3.67
N TYR A 185 12.73 19.08 3.21
CA TYR A 185 13.52 20.05 3.98
C TYR A 185 12.81 20.45 5.27
N ILE A 186 11.49 20.69 5.19
CA ILE A 186 10.68 21.02 6.36
C ILE A 186 10.73 19.87 7.37
N MET A 187 10.60 18.63 6.90
CA MET A 187 10.59 17.46 7.76
C MET A 187 11.95 17.20 8.41
N LEU A 188 13.05 17.33 7.67
CA LEU A 188 14.41 17.24 8.20
C LEU A 188 14.70 18.33 9.25
N SER A 189 14.34 19.59 8.95
CA SER A 189 14.45 20.71 9.89
C SER A 189 13.65 20.45 11.17
N ASN A 190 12.44 19.90 11.07
CA ASN A 190 11.63 19.55 12.22
C ASN A 190 12.25 18.42 13.05
N ILE A 191 12.84 17.40 12.41
CA ILE A 191 13.55 16.30 13.10
C ILE A 191 14.72 16.87 13.92
N TYR A 192 15.55 17.73 13.32
CA TYR A 192 16.63 18.40 14.06
C TYR A 192 16.11 19.24 15.23
N GLY A 193 15.00 19.96 15.05
CA GLY A 193 14.33 20.70 16.13
C GLY A 193 13.87 19.80 17.28
N CYS A 194 13.29 18.62 16.99
CA CYS A 194 12.91 17.63 18.01
C CYS A 194 14.11 17.11 18.81
N MET A 195 15.30 17.08 18.20
CA MET A 195 16.56 16.70 18.86
C MET A 195 17.25 17.85 19.59
N GLY A 196 16.70 19.08 19.54
CA GLY A 196 17.33 20.29 20.08
C GLY A 196 18.52 20.81 19.26
N LYS A 197 18.72 20.28 18.04
CA LYS A 197 19.79 20.64 17.09
C LYS A 197 19.35 21.83 16.22
N TRP A 198 19.19 23.00 16.86
CA TRP A 198 18.62 24.19 16.21
C TRP A 198 19.50 24.75 15.09
N ASP A 199 20.82 24.64 15.21
CA ASP A 199 21.76 25.11 14.18
C ASP A 199 21.60 24.30 12.89
N GLU A 200 21.47 22.98 12.99
CA GLU A 200 21.21 22.08 11.86
C GLU A 200 19.82 22.27 11.27
N ALA A 201 18.83 22.56 12.11
CA ALA A 201 17.49 22.90 11.66
C ALA A 201 17.47 24.18 10.82
N GLU A 202 18.22 25.22 11.22
CA GLU A 202 18.35 26.48 10.46
C GLU A 202 19.15 26.27 9.17
N ARG A 203 20.30 25.57 9.22
CA ARG A 203 21.08 25.23 8.02
C ARG A 203 20.25 24.51 6.97
N THR A 204 19.34 23.63 7.41
CA THR A 204 18.43 22.93 6.49
C THR A 204 17.46 23.90 5.80
N ARG A 205 16.99 24.93 6.52
CA ARG A 205 16.12 25.98 5.97
C ARG A 205 16.87 26.93 5.05
N GLU A 206 18.13 27.23 5.35
CA GLU A 206 19.02 28.00 4.50
C GLU A 206 19.29 27.26 3.20
N LEU A 207 19.68 25.98 3.26
CA LEU A 207 19.89 25.14 2.08
C LEU A 207 18.64 25.07 1.17
N MET A 208 17.45 24.98 1.77
CA MET A 208 16.18 25.03 1.04
C MET A 208 16.03 26.36 0.27
N LYS A 209 16.32 27.50 0.91
CA LYS A 209 16.26 28.84 0.28
C LYS A 209 17.32 28.99 -0.81
N GLU A 210 18.55 28.53 -0.57
CA GLU A 210 19.66 28.59 -1.54
C GLU A 210 19.33 27.83 -2.82
N ARG A 211 18.63 26.69 -2.70
CA ARG A 211 18.13 25.92 -3.85
C ARG A 211 16.89 26.51 -4.51
N GLY A 212 16.42 27.68 -4.07
CA GLY A 212 15.24 28.34 -4.62
C GLY A 212 13.93 27.64 -4.29
N VAL A 213 13.94 26.72 -3.33
CA VAL A 213 12.76 25.94 -2.95
C VAL A 213 11.93 26.79 -1.99
N ALA A 214 10.83 27.34 -2.49
CA ALA A 214 9.89 28.09 -1.66
C ALA A 214 8.85 27.14 -1.04
N LYS A 215 8.46 27.42 0.21
CA LYS A 215 7.38 26.67 0.87
C LYS A 215 6.10 26.83 0.04
N ARG A 216 5.55 25.74 -0.49
CA ARG A 216 4.25 25.79 -1.18
C ARG A 216 3.16 26.03 -0.14
N ALA A 217 2.36 27.08 -0.32
CA ALA A 217 1.17 27.29 0.49
C ALA A 217 0.20 26.14 0.21
N GLY A 218 -0.20 25.39 1.23
CA GLY A 218 -1.20 24.34 1.08
C GLY A 218 -2.53 24.95 0.63
N TRP A 219 -2.94 24.68 -0.61
CA TRP A 219 -4.30 24.97 -1.06
C TRP A 219 -5.21 23.83 -0.61
N SER A 220 -5.99 24.07 0.45
CA SER A 220 -7.23 23.34 0.64
C SER A 220 -8.24 23.88 -0.38
N ALA A 221 -8.50 23.12 -1.44
CA ALA A 221 -9.71 23.34 -2.22
C ALA A 221 -10.88 22.99 -1.29
N VAL A 222 -11.62 24.03 -0.90
CA VAL A 222 -12.89 23.93 -0.17
C VAL A 222 -13.96 23.33 -1.07
#